data_AF-A0A519RWE3-F1
#
_entry.id   AF-A0A519RWE3-F1
#
_cell.length_a   1.000
_cell.length_b   1.000
_cell.length_c   1.000
_cell.angle_alpha   90.00
_cell.angle_beta   90.00
_cell.angle_gamma   90.00
#
_symmetry.space_group_name_H-M   'P 1'
#
loop_
_entity.id
_entity.type
_entity.pdbx_description
1 polymer ?
#
loop_
_entity_poly.entity_id
_entity_poly.type
_entity_poly.pdbx_seq_one_letter_code
_entity_poly.pdbx_strand_id
1 'polypeptide(L)'
;MKISLNTALFLLIAFQPLISKAQLSICYDHDGYTNVRKLPSINGKVIGKIIEGQAFAIASYTQEEENKSTDWIAINFPTGNSKKVENILKFSGEEQLGYVHKSRLIRLEDLSILKRTEIEDKKIIHHNDVLEVTIETQTFLPKDHKIVQKKEGNYLIDDKNAFRYYGGETTEIKSITLKSKNKNHIFPPATFKNLFGVSALNTKVYEGKKNEYYIEFDAGDGSDSYNIVYCWKNGRVFSMTVTSSIP
;
A
#
# COMPACT_ATOMS: atom_id res chain seq x y z
N MET A 1 -18.31 48.87 -2.99
CA MET A 1 -17.15 48.30 -3.71
C MET A 1 -17.64 47.08 -4.49
N LYS A 2 -17.86 47.22 -5.81
CA LYS A 2 -18.38 46.14 -6.67
C LYS A 2 -17.21 45.27 -7.10
N ILE A 3 -17.05 44.12 -6.46
CA ILE A 3 -16.10 43.09 -6.92
C ILE A 3 -16.73 42.48 -8.18
N SER A 4 -16.04 42.58 -9.32
CA SER A 4 -16.53 42.01 -10.57
C SER A 4 -16.56 40.48 -10.46
N LEU A 5 -17.56 39.83 -11.06
CA LEU A 5 -17.75 38.37 -11.02
C LEU A 5 -16.49 37.61 -11.49
N ASN A 6 -15.68 38.24 -12.35
CA ASN A 6 -14.42 37.69 -12.86
C ASN A 6 -13.27 37.72 -11.84
N THR A 7 -13.33 38.57 -10.81
CA THR A 7 -12.33 38.63 -9.74
C THR A 7 -12.61 37.59 -8.63
N ALA A 8 -13.86 37.17 -8.47
CA ALA A 8 -14.25 36.12 -7.52
C ALA A 8 -13.88 34.71 -8.00
N LEU A 9 -13.80 34.48 -9.32
CA LEU A 9 -13.49 33.17 -9.91
C LEU A 9 -12.00 32.81 -9.82
N PHE A 10 -11.10 33.79 -9.67
CA PHE A 10 -9.66 33.55 -9.57
C PHE A 10 -9.18 33.14 -8.16
N LEU A 11 -9.99 33.38 -7.12
CA LEU A 11 -9.65 33.08 -5.73
C LEU A 11 -10.05 31.65 -5.27
N LEU A 12 -10.84 30.93 -6.07
CA LEU A 12 -11.26 29.55 -5.76
C LEU A 12 -10.32 28.47 -6.30
N ILE A 13 -9.29 28.82 -7.09
CA ILE A 13 -8.36 27.84 -7.69
C ILE A 13 -7.14 27.60 -6.77
N ALA A 14 -6.94 28.38 -5.71
CA ALA A 14 -5.72 28.35 -4.90
C ALA A 14 -5.77 27.50 -3.62
N PHE A 15 -6.83 26.73 -3.39
CA PHE A 15 -6.90 25.75 -2.29
C PHE A 15 -7.34 24.39 -2.83
N GLN A 16 -6.53 23.81 -3.72
CA GLN A 16 -6.53 22.36 -3.81
C GLN A 16 -5.87 21.87 -2.51
N PRO A 17 -6.58 21.19 -1.60
CA PRO A 17 -5.90 20.55 -0.48
C PRO A 17 -4.86 19.62 -1.10
N LEU A 18 -3.59 19.82 -0.75
CA LEU A 18 -2.56 18.80 -0.96
C LEU A 18 -3.02 17.60 -0.14
N ILE A 19 -3.75 16.68 -0.78
CA ILE A 19 -4.11 15.41 -0.18
C ILE A 19 -2.78 14.71 0.06
N SER A 20 -2.33 14.73 1.31
CA SER A 20 -1.13 14.03 1.75
C SER A 20 -1.43 12.54 1.70
N LYS A 21 -1.10 11.90 0.57
CA LYS A 21 -1.11 10.45 0.45
C LYS A 21 0.01 9.86 1.31
N ALA A 22 -0.15 8.61 1.73
CA ALA A 22 0.89 7.87 2.41
C ALA A 22 2.15 7.85 1.54
N GLN A 23 3.28 8.22 2.15
CA GLN A 23 4.57 8.16 1.49
C GLN A 23 5.09 6.74 1.65
N LEU A 24 5.03 5.96 0.57
CA LEU A 24 5.47 4.57 0.56
C LEU A 24 6.96 4.50 0.27
N SER A 25 7.67 3.60 0.94
CA SER A 25 9.10 3.41 0.76
C SER A 25 9.47 1.94 0.87
N ILE A 26 10.58 1.59 0.23
CA ILE A 26 11.20 0.27 0.30
C ILE A 26 12.58 0.38 0.93
N CYS A 27 13.03 -0.69 1.59
CA CYS A 27 14.35 -0.77 2.18
C CYS A 27 15.33 -1.52 1.26
N TYR A 28 16.47 -0.90 0.96
CA TYR A 28 17.65 -1.61 0.44
C TYR A 28 18.82 -1.44 1.41
N ASP A 29 19.14 -2.52 2.10
CA ASP A 29 20.28 -2.60 3.01
C ASP A 29 21.17 -3.77 2.59
N HIS A 30 22.49 -3.56 2.63
CA HIS A 30 23.48 -4.58 2.31
C HIS A 30 23.36 -5.84 3.18
N ASP A 31 22.86 -5.68 4.42
CA ASP A 31 22.63 -6.78 5.37
C ASP A 31 21.35 -7.57 5.08
N GLY A 32 20.57 -7.16 4.07
CA GLY A 32 19.29 -7.78 3.72
C GLY A 32 18.12 -7.37 4.63
N TYR A 33 18.34 -6.48 5.60
CA TYR A 33 17.30 -5.84 6.41
C TYR A 33 17.82 -4.55 7.05
N THR A 34 16.91 -3.66 7.48
CA THR A 34 17.22 -2.53 8.38
C THR A 34 16.54 -2.72 9.73
N ASN A 35 17.18 -2.23 10.79
CA ASN A 35 16.60 -2.25 12.14
C ASN A 35 15.65 -1.08 12.32
N VAL A 36 14.45 -1.37 12.82
CA VAL A 36 13.52 -0.36 13.32
C VAL A 36 13.84 -0.09 14.77
N ARG A 37 14.05 1.18 15.13
CA ARG A 37 14.46 1.61 16.46
C ARG A 37 13.39 2.43 17.16
N LYS A 38 13.39 2.37 18.49
CA LYS A 38 12.43 3.14 19.32
C LYS A 38 12.72 4.65 19.35
N LEU A 39 13.97 5.04 19.09
CA LEU A 39 14.43 6.43 19.06
C LEU A 39 15.23 6.66 17.76
N PRO A 40 15.27 7.91 17.23
CA PRO A 40 16.00 8.28 16.02
C PRO A 40 17.52 8.33 16.26
N SER A 41 18.12 7.19 16.61
CA SER A 41 19.54 7.08 16.96
C SER A 41 20.04 5.66 16.76
N ILE A 42 21.31 5.51 16.37
CA ILE A 42 21.98 4.21 16.22
C ILE A 42 22.07 3.46 17.56
N ASN A 43 22.03 4.18 18.68
CA ASN A 43 22.04 3.62 20.03
C ASN A 43 20.61 3.32 20.55
N GLY A 44 19.57 3.72 19.81
CA GLY A 44 18.18 3.44 20.18
C GLY A 44 17.88 1.95 20.18
N LYS A 45 17.09 1.47 21.14
CA LYS A 45 16.69 0.06 21.24
C LYS A 45 16.04 -0.41 19.93
N VAL A 46 16.48 -1.55 19.41
CA VAL A 46 15.86 -2.23 18.26
C VAL A 46 14.53 -2.82 18.70
N ILE A 47 13.46 -2.49 17.97
CA ILE A 47 12.08 -2.94 18.24
C ILE A 47 11.50 -3.75 17.07
N GLY A 48 12.20 -3.83 15.95
CA GLY A 48 11.74 -4.55 14.77
C GLY A 48 12.78 -4.55 13.65
N LYS A 49 12.42 -5.18 12.54
CA LYS A 49 13.21 -5.22 11.30
C LYS A 49 12.29 -5.05 10.09
N ILE A 50 12.78 -4.35 9.08
CA ILE A 50 12.20 -4.33 7.73
C ILE A 50 13.17 -5.06 6.82
N ILE A 51 12.69 -6.11 6.16
CA ILE A 51 13.54 -6.90 5.26
C ILE A 51 13.77 -6.17 3.94
N GLU A 52 14.85 -6.52 3.25
CA GLU A 52 15.16 -5.93 1.95
C GLU A 52 14.00 -6.10 0.95
N GLY A 53 13.69 -5.03 0.24
CA GLY A 53 12.64 -4.95 -0.76
C GLY A 53 11.22 -4.89 -0.17
N GLN A 54 11.03 -4.94 1.14
CA GLN A 54 9.69 -4.78 1.73
C GLN A 54 9.25 -3.31 1.64
N ALA A 55 8.02 -3.08 1.16
CA ALA A 55 7.37 -1.77 1.17
C ALA A 55 6.70 -1.47 2.53
N PHE A 56 6.73 -0.21 2.95
CA PHE A 56 6.08 0.28 4.19
C PHE A 56 5.74 1.77 4.06
N ALA A 57 4.85 2.27 4.93
CA ALA A 57 4.49 3.69 4.96
C ALA A 57 5.38 4.49 5.93
N ILE A 58 5.73 5.70 5.50
CA ILE A 58 6.36 6.73 6.35
C ILE A 58 5.26 7.42 7.17
N ALA A 59 5.51 7.63 8.46
CA ALA A 59 4.63 8.36 9.36
C ALA A 59 4.84 9.87 9.21
N SER A 60 4.43 10.44 8.07
CA SER A 60 4.76 11.81 7.66
C SER A 60 4.34 12.90 8.67
N TYR A 61 3.20 12.76 9.36
CA TYR A 61 2.75 13.73 10.37
C TYR A 61 3.60 13.76 11.64
N THR A 62 4.35 12.70 11.93
CA THR A 62 5.26 12.64 13.09
C THR A 62 6.64 13.23 12.79
N GLN A 63 6.91 13.60 11.53
CA GLN A 63 8.06 14.41 11.17
C GLN A 63 7.79 15.87 11.55
N GLU A 64 7.87 16.18 12.85
CA GLU A 64 7.88 17.55 13.36
C GLU A 64 8.94 18.37 12.61
N GLU A 65 8.75 19.69 12.51
CA GLU A 65 9.68 20.57 11.76
C GLU A 65 11.13 20.47 12.28
N GLU A 66 11.32 20.14 13.56
CA GLU A 66 12.63 19.88 14.17
C GLU A 66 13.24 18.53 13.74
N ASN A 67 12.41 17.52 13.47
CA ASN A 67 12.81 16.19 13.00
C ASN A 67 13.07 16.11 11.50
N LYS A 68 12.61 17.10 10.71
CA LYS A 68 12.94 17.23 9.27
C LYS A 68 14.45 17.28 9.00
N SER A 69 15.25 17.65 10.00
CA SER A 69 16.71 17.76 9.91
C SER A 69 17.48 16.47 10.23
N THR A 70 16.80 15.40 10.65
CA THR A 70 17.46 14.16 11.08
C THR A 70 17.56 13.14 9.95
N ASP A 71 18.61 12.32 9.97
CA ASP A 71 18.74 11.17 9.05
C ASP A 71 17.80 10.01 9.39
N TRP A 72 16.86 10.19 10.33
CA TRP A 72 15.97 9.16 10.85
C TRP A 72 14.53 9.45 10.47
N ILE A 73 13.92 8.51 9.76
CA ILE A 73 12.55 8.60 9.26
C ILE A 73 11.64 7.82 10.20
N ALA A 74 10.63 8.51 10.70
CA ALA A 74 9.55 7.92 11.46
C ALA A 74 8.65 7.07 10.54
N ILE A 75 8.30 5.88 11.01
CA ILE A 75 7.49 4.92 10.28
C ILE A 75 6.43 4.33 11.20
N ASN A 76 5.30 3.95 10.60
CA ASN A 76 4.35 3.09 11.28
C ASN A 76 4.80 1.63 11.08
N PHE A 77 5.02 0.95 12.19
CA PHE A 77 5.54 -0.41 12.21
C PHE A 77 4.54 -1.33 12.93
N PRO A 78 4.04 -2.41 12.31
CA PRO A 78 3.03 -3.27 12.90
C PRO A 78 3.59 -3.91 14.16
N THR A 79 2.79 -3.89 15.21
CA THR A 79 3.07 -4.57 16.47
C THR A 79 2.70 -6.04 16.35
N GLY A 80 3.59 -6.91 16.83
CA GLY A 80 3.41 -8.37 16.77
C GLY A 80 4.11 -9.02 15.57
N ASN A 81 4.40 -10.32 15.71
CA ASN A 81 5.04 -11.09 14.65
C ASN A 81 4.17 -11.02 13.39
N SER A 82 4.73 -10.47 12.32
CA SER A 82 4.10 -10.39 11.00
C SER A 82 3.40 -11.70 10.67
N LYS A 83 2.09 -11.64 10.40
CA LYS A 83 1.31 -12.84 10.11
C LYS A 83 1.76 -13.39 8.75
N LYS A 84 2.13 -14.66 8.70
CA LYS A 84 2.35 -15.35 7.43
C LYS A 84 0.98 -15.69 6.84
N VAL A 85 0.68 -15.15 5.66
CA VAL A 85 -0.44 -15.61 4.82
C VAL A 85 0.19 -16.37 3.67
N GLU A 86 0.02 -17.70 3.59
CA GLU A 86 0.62 -18.50 2.51
C GLU A 86 2.16 -18.31 2.38
N ASN A 87 2.87 -18.22 3.51
CA ASN A 87 4.31 -17.89 3.59
C ASN A 87 4.71 -16.47 3.13
N ILE A 88 3.75 -15.58 2.91
CA ILE A 88 3.97 -14.16 2.60
C ILE A 88 3.98 -13.36 3.89
N LEU A 89 4.98 -12.47 4.03
CA LEU A 89 5.06 -11.53 5.13
C LEU A 89 3.95 -10.49 5.01
N LYS A 90 2.98 -10.44 5.92
CA LYS A 90 1.94 -9.41 5.91
C LYS A 90 2.24 -8.32 6.95
N PHE A 91 2.39 -7.08 6.46
CA PHE A 91 2.57 -5.85 7.23
C PHE A 91 1.22 -5.10 7.26
N SER A 92 0.45 -5.33 8.32
CA SER A 92 -0.89 -4.77 8.52
C SER A 92 -1.31 -4.90 9.98
N GLY A 93 -2.20 -4.06 10.47
CA GLY A 93 -2.82 -4.20 11.79
C GLY A 93 -2.51 -3.03 12.70
N GLU A 94 -2.42 -3.28 14.00
CA GLU A 94 -1.98 -2.28 14.98
C GLU A 94 -0.54 -1.88 14.69
N GLU A 95 -0.26 -0.58 14.67
CA GLU A 95 1.04 -0.01 14.36
C GLU A 95 1.59 0.71 15.60
N GLN A 96 2.91 0.66 15.79
CA GLN A 96 3.65 1.51 16.71
C GLN A 96 4.63 2.37 15.92
N LEU A 97 4.94 3.54 16.47
CA LEU A 97 5.96 4.41 15.90
C LEU A 97 7.35 3.79 16.06
N GLY A 98 8.13 3.81 14.97
CA GLY A 98 9.54 3.43 14.96
C GLY A 98 10.34 4.31 14.02
N TYR A 99 11.67 4.18 14.08
CA TYR A 99 12.60 5.00 13.30
C TYR A 99 13.58 4.14 12.52
N VAL A 100 13.80 4.50 11.26
CA VAL A 100 14.79 3.88 10.36
C VAL A 100 15.67 4.96 9.72
N HIS A 101 16.91 4.62 9.38
CA HIS A 101 17.81 5.58 8.77
C HIS A 101 17.50 5.80 7.28
N LYS A 102 17.41 7.07 6.84
CA LYS A 102 16.97 7.45 5.49
C LYS A 102 17.87 6.92 4.38
N SER A 103 19.16 6.72 4.65
CA SER A 103 20.12 6.19 3.66
C SER A 103 19.81 4.78 3.16
N ARG A 104 18.87 4.07 3.81
CA ARG A 104 18.41 2.73 3.41
C ARG A 104 17.15 2.76 2.56
N LEU A 105 16.53 3.93 2.41
CA LEU A 105 15.19 4.05 1.85
C LEU A 105 15.23 4.50 0.41
N ILE A 106 14.34 3.94 -0.39
CA ILE A 106 13.97 4.47 -1.69
C ILE A 106 12.45 4.66 -1.67
N ARG A 107 11.98 5.83 -2.07
CA ARG A 107 10.54 6.08 -2.15
C ARG A 107 9.97 5.29 -3.33
N LEU A 108 8.77 4.76 -3.17
CA LEU A 108 8.17 3.92 -4.20
C LEU A 108 7.92 4.75 -5.48
N GLU A 109 7.52 6.01 -5.32
CA GLU A 109 7.30 6.97 -6.40
C GLU A 109 8.57 7.37 -7.18
N ASP A 110 9.76 7.15 -6.61
CA ASP A 110 11.03 7.42 -7.28
C ASP A 110 11.44 6.27 -8.24
N LEU A 111 10.71 5.14 -8.21
CA LEU A 111 10.95 4.00 -9.08
C LEU A 111 10.30 4.17 -10.45
N SER A 112 10.82 3.43 -11.43
CA SER A 112 10.21 3.38 -12.76
C SER A 112 8.86 2.68 -12.70
N ILE A 113 7.86 3.21 -13.41
CA ILE A 113 6.50 2.66 -13.47
C ILE A 113 6.32 1.92 -14.79
N LEU A 114 5.70 0.75 -14.76
CA LEU A 114 5.34 -0.01 -15.95
C LEU A 114 4.27 0.73 -16.77
N LYS A 115 4.27 0.53 -18.08
CA LYS A 115 3.21 1.07 -18.95
C LYS A 115 1.90 0.38 -18.60
N ARG A 116 0.79 1.12 -18.65
CA ARG A 116 -0.55 0.55 -18.44
C ARG A 116 -1.36 0.52 -19.73
N THR A 117 -2.18 -0.51 -19.87
CA THR A 117 -3.18 -0.66 -20.92
C THR A 117 -4.49 -1.05 -20.26
N GLU A 118 -5.46 -0.14 -20.35
CA GLU A 118 -6.82 -0.37 -19.86
C GLU A 118 -7.58 -1.18 -20.91
N ILE A 119 -8.13 -2.31 -20.47
CA ILE A 119 -8.94 -3.17 -21.34
C ILE A 119 -10.43 -2.88 -21.11
N GLU A 120 -10.81 -2.76 -19.83
CA GLU A 120 -12.14 -2.41 -19.33
C GLU A 120 -12.00 -1.85 -17.91
N ASP A 121 -13.05 -1.25 -17.35
CA ASP A 121 -13.04 -0.64 -16.01
C ASP A 121 -12.58 -1.61 -14.90
N LYS A 122 -12.76 -2.91 -15.13
CA LYS A 122 -12.46 -4.00 -14.17
C LYS A 122 -11.16 -4.74 -14.47
N LYS A 123 -10.45 -4.39 -15.55
CA LYS A 123 -9.24 -5.11 -15.98
C LYS A 123 -8.20 -4.18 -16.59
N ILE A 124 -7.02 -4.20 -15.99
CA ILE A 124 -5.85 -3.46 -16.46
C ILE A 124 -4.65 -4.38 -16.63
N ILE A 125 -3.81 -4.05 -17.60
CA ILE A 125 -2.54 -4.72 -17.83
C ILE A 125 -1.42 -3.70 -17.62
N HIS A 126 -0.48 -3.99 -16.72
CA HIS A 126 0.79 -3.26 -16.58
C HIS A 126 1.91 -4.05 -17.23
N HIS A 127 2.75 -3.45 -18.05
CA HIS A 127 3.77 -4.19 -18.79
C HIS A 127 5.05 -3.42 -19.10
N ASN A 128 6.10 -4.20 -19.33
CA ASN A 128 7.32 -3.84 -20.04
C ASN A 128 7.77 -5.04 -20.90
N ASP A 129 8.99 -5.01 -21.44
CA ASP A 129 9.51 -6.08 -22.32
C ASP A 129 9.75 -7.43 -21.61
N VAL A 130 9.66 -7.47 -20.27
CA VAL A 130 10.04 -8.61 -19.43
C VAL A 130 8.84 -9.18 -18.68
N LEU A 131 7.93 -8.32 -18.22
CA LEU A 131 6.83 -8.66 -17.34
C LEU A 131 5.52 -8.04 -17.83
N GLU A 132 4.45 -8.84 -17.75
CA GLU A 132 3.06 -8.41 -17.88
C GLU A 132 2.33 -8.75 -16.57
N VAL A 133 1.61 -7.78 -16.01
CA VAL A 133 0.82 -7.90 -14.79
C VAL A 133 -0.63 -7.60 -15.14
N THR A 134 -1.46 -8.63 -15.13
CA THR A 134 -2.91 -8.49 -15.32
C THR A 134 -3.59 -8.41 -13.95
N ILE A 135 -4.37 -7.36 -13.75
CA ILE A 135 -5.17 -7.16 -12.53
C ILE A 135 -6.63 -7.12 -12.94
N GLU A 136 -7.44 -7.97 -12.31
CA GLU A 136 -8.90 -8.00 -12.47
C GLU A 136 -9.57 -7.74 -11.14
N THR A 137 -10.58 -6.87 -11.13
CA THR A 137 -11.49 -6.66 -10.00
C THR A 137 -12.89 -7.16 -10.32
N GLN A 138 -13.70 -7.37 -9.28
CA GLN A 138 -15.10 -7.74 -9.42
C GLN A 138 -15.96 -7.07 -8.37
N THR A 139 -17.27 -7.09 -8.57
CA THR A 139 -18.25 -6.71 -7.55
C THR A 139 -18.25 -7.76 -6.45
N PHE A 140 -18.13 -7.34 -5.19
CA PHE A 140 -18.33 -8.20 -4.05
C PHE A 140 -19.82 -8.55 -3.93
N LEU A 141 -20.15 -9.82 -3.67
CA LEU A 141 -21.53 -10.29 -3.57
C LEU A 141 -21.85 -10.68 -2.11
N PRO A 142 -22.37 -9.75 -1.27
CA PRO A 142 -22.60 -10.01 0.16
C PRO A 142 -23.43 -11.26 0.46
N LYS A 143 -24.36 -11.62 -0.43
CA LYS A 143 -25.24 -12.80 -0.32
C LYS A 143 -24.49 -14.13 -0.29
N ASP A 144 -23.27 -14.18 -0.84
CA ASP A 144 -22.47 -15.40 -0.93
C ASP A 144 -21.59 -15.59 0.32
N HIS A 145 -21.69 -14.68 1.30
CA HIS A 145 -20.84 -14.65 2.48
C HIS A 145 -21.62 -14.57 3.79
N LYS A 146 -21.01 -15.08 4.86
CA LYS A 146 -21.49 -14.85 6.23
C LYS A 146 -20.94 -13.52 6.72
N ILE A 147 -21.82 -12.53 6.88
CA ILE A 147 -21.48 -11.18 7.34
C ILE A 147 -21.99 -10.96 8.76
N VAL A 148 -21.11 -10.53 9.67
CA VAL A 148 -21.45 -10.18 11.06
C VAL A 148 -20.88 -8.82 11.39
N GLN A 149 -21.73 -7.87 11.79
CA GLN A 149 -21.29 -6.57 12.31
C GLN A 149 -20.92 -6.70 13.80
N LYS A 150 -19.74 -6.24 14.18
CA LYS A 150 -19.30 -6.13 15.57
C LYS A 150 -19.86 -4.85 16.20
N LYS A 151 -19.91 -4.81 17.54
CA LYS A 151 -20.39 -3.66 18.32
C LYS A 151 -19.66 -2.34 18.02
N GLU A 152 -18.41 -2.43 17.57
CA GLU A 152 -17.55 -1.30 17.22
C GLU A 152 -17.71 -0.83 15.76
N GLY A 153 -18.71 -1.36 15.03
CA GLY A 153 -18.98 -1.02 13.63
C GLY A 153 -18.16 -1.83 12.61
N ASN A 154 -17.08 -2.46 13.02
CA ASN A 154 -16.27 -3.35 12.17
C ASN A 154 -17.03 -4.61 11.75
N TYR A 155 -16.76 -5.13 10.55
CA TYR A 155 -17.41 -6.34 10.03
C TYR A 155 -16.48 -7.56 10.02
N LEU A 156 -17.07 -8.74 10.27
CA LEU A 156 -16.51 -10.02 9.93
C LEU A 156 -17.18 -10.54 8.65
N ILE A 157 -16.36 -11.01 7.71
CA ILE A 157 -16.80 -11.70 6.50
C ILE A 157 -16.10 -13.06 6.49
N ASP A 158 -16.90 -14.14 6.53
CA ASP A 158 -16.45 -15.52 6.70
C ASP A 158 -15.52 -15.68 7.92
N ASP A 159 -15.97 -15.17 9.07
CA ASP A 159 -15.28 -15.22 10.37
C ASP A 159 -13.91 -14.50 10.41
N LYS A 160 -13.56 -13.74 9.37
CA LYS A 160 -12.33 -12.92 9.29
C LYS A 160 -12.67 -11.44 9.24
N ASN A 161 -11.83 -10.60 9.86
CA ASN A 161 -12.01 -9.15 9.78
C ASN A 161 -12.03 -8.68 8.32
N ALA A 162 -13.00 -7.84 8.01
CA ALA A 162 -13.06 -7.08 6.77
C ALA A 162 -12.30 -5.77 6.93
N PHE A 163 -11.44 -5.44 5.97
CA PHE A 163 -10.73 -4.18 5.98
C PHE A 163 -11.54 -3.13 5.21
N ARG A 164 -11.94 -2.06 5.89
CA ARG A 164 -12.67 -0.91 5.30
C ARG A 164 -13.96 -1.30 4.55
N TYR A 165 -14.73 -2.22 5.13
CA TYR A 165 -16.07 -2.57 4.67
C TYR A 165 -17.13 -1.98 5.60
N TYR A 166 -18.16 -1.33 5.04
CA TYR A 166 -19.17 -0.59 5.81
C TYR A 166 -20.60 -1.14 5.69
N GLY A 167 -20.78 -2.28 5.03
CA GLY A 167 -22.11 -2.87 4.83
C GLY A 167 -22.82 -2.27 3.62
N GLY A 168 -22.46 -2.74 2.43
CA GLY A 168 -23.01 -2.24 1.18
C GLY A 168 -22.33 -2.87 -0.04
N GLU A 169 -22.69 -2.37 -1.22
CA GLU A 169 -22.00 -2.76 -2.45
C GLU A 169 -20.56 -2.26 -2.42
N THR A 170 -19.65 -3.11 -2.89
CA THR A 170 -18.23 -2.78 -2.98
C THR A 170 -17.57 -3.66 -4.03
N THR A 171 -16.28 -3.45 -4.23
CA THR A 171 -15.46 -4.22 -5.15
C THR A 171 -14.34 -4.93 -4.41
N GLU A 172 -13.87 -6.02 -4.99
CA GLU A 172 -12.75 -6.82 -4.49
C GLU A 172 -11.81 -7.22 -5.64
N ILE A 173 -10.62 -7.70 -5.28
CA ILE A 173 -9.66 -8.23 -6.26
C ILE A 173 -10.16 -9.61 -6.67
N LYS A 174 -10.38 -9.80 -7.98
CA LYS A 174 -10.72 -11.10 -8.57
C LYS A 174 -9.46 -11.92 -8.81
N SER A 175 -8.45 -11.31 -9.44
CA SER A 175 -7.16 -11.97 -9.68
C SER A 175 -6.03 -10.98 -9.92
N ILE A 176 -4.82 -11.45 -9.62
CA ILE A 176 -3.56 -10.80 -10.02
C ILE A 176 -2.70 -11.89 -10.65
N THR A 177 -2.36 -11.71 -11.92
CA THR A 177 -1.56 -12.66 -12.69
C THR A 177 -0.32 -11.97 -13.23
N LEU A 178 0.85 -12.56 -13.03
CA LEU A 178 2.12 -12.11 -13.56
C LEU A 178 2.60 -13.09 -14.61
N LYS A 179 2.90 -12.59 -15.79
CA LYS A 179 3.45 -13.34 -16.91
C LYS A 179 4.81 -12.80 -17.25
N SER A 180 5.81 -13.67 -17.17
CA SER A 180 7.17 -13.43 -17.63
C SER A 180 7.49 -14.45 -18.74
N LYS A 181 8.55 -14.21 -19.53
CA LYS A 181 8.89 -15.05 -20.70
C LYS A 181 8.84 -16.58 -20.46
N ASN A 182 9.14 -17.04 -19.24
CA ASN A 182 9.23 -18.46 -18.94
C ASN A 182 8.20 -18.99 -17.92
N LYS A 183 7.39 -18.12 -17.29
CA LYS A 183 6.48 -18.52 -16.20
C LYS A 183 5.28 -17.59 -16.06
N ASN A 184 4.14 -18.21 -15.76
CA ASN A 184 2.95 -17.54 -15.26
C ASN A 184 2.85 -17.76 -13.74
N HIS A 185 2.52 -16.70 -13.01
CA HIS A 185 2.37 -16.70 -11.57
C HIS A 185 1.01 -16.10 -11.21
N ILE A 186 0.18 -16.86 -10.52
CA ILE A 186 -1.12 -16.41 -10.01
C ILE A 186 -0.96 -16.11 -8.53
N PHE A 187 -1.42 -14.94 -8.08
CA PHE A 187 -1.38 -14.62 -6.65
C PHE A 187 -2.37 -15.50 -5.89
N PRO A 188 -2.01 -16.02 -4.70
CA PRO A 188 -2.94 -16.80 -3.90
C PRO A 188 -4.16 -15.96 -3.49
N PRO A 189 -5.41 -16.42 -3.71
CA PRO A 189 -6.61 -15.65 -3.37
C PRO A 189 -6.71 -15.22 -1.91
N ALA A 190 -6.12 -16.02 -1.01
CA ALA A 190 -6.04 -15.70 0.42
C ALA A 190 -5.31 -14.38 0.73
N THR A 191 -4.48 -13.88 -0.18
CA THR A 191 -3.70 -12.65 0.02
C THR A 191 -4.55 -11.39 -0.08
N PHE A 192 -5.57 -11.39 -0.93
CA PHE A 192 -6.48 -10.26 -1.13
C PHE A 192 -7.87 -10.47 -0.54
N LYS A 193 -8.12 -11.60 0.14
CA LYS A 193 -9.40 -11.87 0.79
C LYS A 193 -9.75 -10.76 1.80
N ASN A 194 -11.00 -10.29 1.73
CA ASN A 194 -11.57 -9.28 2.61
C ASN A 194 -10.90 -7.89 2.54
N LEU A 195 -10.29 -7.55 1.39
CA LEU A 195 -9.85 -6.20 1.05
C LEU A 195 -10.83 -5.61 0.03
N PHE A 196 -11.47 -4.49 0.38
CA PHE A 196 -12.60 -3.94 -0.35
C PHE A 196 -12.36 -2.52 -0.87
N GLY A 197 -13.24 -2.06 -1.77
CA GLY A 197 -13.12 -0.73 -2.38
C GLY A 197 -11.91 -0.62 -3.31
N VAL A 198 -11.58 -1.70 -4.00
CA VAL A 198 -10.44 -1.76 -4.92
C VAL A 198 -10.87 -1.52 -6.36
N SER A 199 -10.06 -0.79 -7.12
CA SER A 199 -10.27 -0.59 -8.56
C SER A 199 -9.03 -1.00 -9.32
N ALA A 200 -9.20 -1.71 -10.44
CA ALA A 200 -8.10 -2.03 -11.35
C ALA A 200 -7.46 -0.73 -11.90
N LEU A 201 -8.27 0.31 -12.13
CA LEU A 201 -7.80 1.59 -12.66
C LEU A 201 -6.90 2.36 -11.68
N ASN A 202 -7.04 2.09 -10.38
CA ASN A 202 -6.29 2.72 -9.29
C ASN A 202 -5.06 1.90 -8.89
N THR A 203 -4.40 1.29 -9.88
CA THR A 203 -3.20 0.49 -9.66
C THR A 203 -1.99 1.08 -10.36
N LYS A 204 -0.82 0.83 -9.76
CA LYS A 204 0.49 1.12 -10.34
C LYS A 204 1.38 -0.09 -10.11
N VAL A 205 2.26 -0.35 -11.07
CA VAL A 205 3.31 -1.35 -10.91
C VAL A 205 4.66 -0.68 -11.08
N TYR A 206 5.46 -0.73 -10.02
CA TYR A 206 6.81 -0.16 -10.01
C TYR A 206 7.84 -1.25 -10.23
N GLU A 207 8.89 -0.93 -10.97
CA GLU A 207 10.07 -1.76 -11.17
C GLU A 207 11.14 -1.39 -10.13
N GLY A 208 11.41 -2.34 -9.23
CA GLY A 208 12.42 -2.24 -8.21
C GLY A 208 13.82 -2.59 -8.71
N LYS A 209 14.76 -2.66 -7.78
CA LYS A 209 16.09 -3.21 -8.03
C LYS A 209 16.03 -4.74 -7.96
N LYS A 210 16.99 -5.44 -8.58
CA LYS A 210 17.16 -6.90 -8.42
C LYS A 210 15.95 -7.76 -8.83
N ASN A 211 15.28 -7.42 -9.95
CA ASN A 211 14.14 -8.18 -10.49
C ASN A 211 12.95 -8.24 -9.52
N GLU A 212 12.68 -7.08 -8.90
CA GLU A 212 11.58 -6.86 -7.96
C GLU A 212 10.51 -6.01 -8.64
N TYR A 213 9.25 -6.30 -8.32
CA TYR A 213 8.11 -5.52 -8.77
C TYR A 213 7.16 -5.25 -7.61
N TYR A 214 6.59 -4.06 -7.60
CA TYR A 214 5.70 -3.60 -6.55
C TYR A 214 4.35 -3.23 -7.14
N ILE A 215 3.31 -3.95 -6.73
CA ILE A 215 1.95 -3.71 -7.20
C ILE A 215 1.23 -2.92 -6.11
N GLU A 216 1.01 -1.64 -6.36
CA GLU A 216 0.27 -0.73 -5.50
C GLU A 216 -1.19 -0.64 -5.95
N PHE A 217 -2.12 -0.77 -5.00
CA PHE A 217 -3.50 -0.34 -5.13
C PHE A 217 -3.72 0.88 -4.24
N ASP A 218 -4.35 1.91 -4.80
CA ASP A 218 -5.01 2.97 -4.04
C ASP A 218 -6.49 2.58 -3.89
N ALA A 219 -6.88 2.17 -2.68
CA ALA A 219 -8.13 1.52 -2.37
C ALA A 219 -8.94 2.30 -1.33
N GLY A 220 -10.20 1.92 -1.15
CA GLY A 220 -11.13 2.61 -0.26
C GLY A 220 -11.82 3.80 -0.96
N ASP A 221 -12.53 4.60 -0.17
CA ASP A 221 -13.29 5.75 -0.64
C ASP A 221 -12.96 6.98 0.22
N GLY A 222 -12.60 8.08 -0.43
CA GLY A 222 -12.32 9.38 0.19
C GLY A 222 -11.46 9.33 1.45
N SER A 223 -12.07 9.69 2.58
CA SER A 223 -11.43 9.81 3.89
C SER A 223 -10.98 8.49 4.52
N ASP A 224 -11.38 7.35 3.95
CA ASP A 224 -11.01 6.00 4.41
C ASP A 224 -10.16 5.25 3.37
N SER A 225 -9.46 6.01 2.52
CA SER A 225 -8.52 5.45 1.56
C SER A 225 -7.35 4.74 2.25
N TYR A 226 -6.87 3.69 1.61
CA TYR A 226 -5.75 2.87 2.08
C TYR A 226 -4.96 2.31 0.91
N ASN A 227 -3.67 2.04 1.14
CA ASN A 227 -2.80 1.44 0.17
C ASN A 227 -2.64 -0.06 0.43
N ILE A 228 -2.62 -0.83 -0.65
CA ILE A 228 -2.19 -2.22 -0.66
C ILE A 228 -0.95 -2.31 -1.53
N VAL A 229 0.17 -2.81 -1.00
CA VAL A 229 1.40 -3.00 -1.77
C VAL A 229 1.82 -4.45 -1.71
N TYR A 230 1.83 -5.12 -2.86
CA TYR A 230 2.43 -6.45 -2.99
C TYR A 230 3.86 -6.33 -3.48
N CYS A 231 4.78 -6.97 -2.76
CA CYS A 231 6.20 -7.04 -3.12
C CYS A 231 6.48 -8.41 -3.74
N TRP A 232 6.84 -8.41 -5.02
CA TRP A 232 7.17 -9.60 -5.78
C TRP A 232 8.65 -9.62 -6.12
N LYS A 233 9.28 -10.80 -6.02
CA LYS A 233 10.67 -11.03 -6.38
C LYS A 233 10.85 -12.46 -6.84
N ASN A 234 11.55 -12.66 -7.95
CA ASN A 234 11.96 -13.99 -8.43
C ASN A 234 10.82 -15.02 -8.50
N GLY A 235 9.65 -14.62 -9.01
CA GLY A 235 8.53 -15.56 -9.19
C GLY A 235 7.64 -15.77 -7.97
N ARG A 236 7.86 -15.05 -6.86
CA ARG A 236 7.00 -15.15 -5.68
C ARG A 236 6.68 -13.79 -5.08
N VAL A 237 5.47 -13.66 -4.57
CA VAL A 237 5.14 -12.63 -3.58
C VAL A 237 5.84 -13.03 -2.28
N PHE A 238 6.59 -12.12 -1.68
CA PHE A 238 7.27 -12.38 -0.42
C PHE A 238 6.78 -11.47 0.71
N SER A 239 6.24 -10.29 0.36
CA SER A 239 5.66 -9.37 1.32
C SER A 239 4.42 -8.69 0.77
N MET A 240 3.55 -8.29 1.68
CA MET A 240 2.35 -7.50 1.43
C MET A 240 2.20 -6.46 2.53
N THR A 241 1.88 -5.23 2.16
CA THR A 241 1.62 -4.14 3.09
C THR A 241 0.21 -3.61 2.88
N VAL A 242 -0.54 -3.43 3.98
CA VAL A 242 -1.87 -2.81 3.98
C VAL A 242 -1.85 -1.72 5.05
N THR A 243 -2.00 -0.46 4.63
CA THR A 243 -1.82 0.71 5.50
C THR A 243 -2.73 1.85 5.02
N SER A 244 -3.15 2.74 5.91
CA SER A 244 -4.04 3.86 5.56
C SER A 244 -3.32 4.87 4.66
N SER A 245 -4.02 5.40 3.65
CA SER A 245 -3.49 6.39 2.70
C SER A 245 -3.45 7.79 3.31
N ILE A 246 -4.33 8.04 4.28
CA ILE A 246 -4.36 9.26 5.09
C ILE A 246 -3.99 8.81 6.51
N PRO A 247 -2.80 9.16 7.01
CA PRO A 247 -2.38 8.81 8.36
C PRO A 247 -3.14 9.55 9.46
#